data_AF-A0A1F5B8A8-F1
#
_entry.id   AF-A0A1F5B8A8-F1
#
_cell.length_a   1.000
_cell.length_b   1.000
_cell.length_c   1.000
_cell.angle_alpha   90.00
_cell.angle_beta   90.00
_cell.angle_gamma   90.00
#
_symmetry.space_group_name_H-M   'P 1'
#
loop_
_entity.id
_entity.type
_entity.pdbx_description
1 polymer ?
#
loop_
_entity_poly.entity_id
_entity_poly.type
_entity_poly.pdbx_seq_one_letter_code
_entity_poly.pdbx_strand_id
1 'polypeptide(L)'
;MLFVLSLMICLVGLIEAAEFGYPVEGEPWYFIKTAFSDAASLSKGTWRVSRITVNSAGVRDFVLYQAGQEVLGKNILGQQPFEVKARVSWQANQPYEIQVQLENIKTKKTAHLSQKVSSPALKGYWDPAWKNYLALIIAEENGIERLGHPVQATIGVLANYLKSGDEIRVVKAEPAGNDVAYAEIPSQVYDSITWSDPEVLAVEEKDEKTGNPIVRYQPTTSLSIAFLANFKPKEKATYLVFYNNPAAPKPTYATDLKVLGAAAGQPIGKTIENSFYKVTLNKKSGVIYEITEKSSKTLFEHKLETNGSIHWNPCLYSPPHTWTHTSDWENPPYTEVSGPLFYSIRIAAPLPFYPQARCSVTYHFYAGVPYILVQTTIEITENMFVQALRNGEIVFNKKVFKNAGYKTMDGRVEVIDLQRSRMHPDHVIALRPDTPWVTFYNQDKGVAFANLYLDLAMTNVEGGEASTEQPFVYIQNGPWYYLARGLVYSFGTNNQTRMLPVRRGSVYSERVAFYPFSFKKDQGYSAQADSLFNMLKYPLSIMESIETYAESPEGWVTPILTEPFEEGVERAIGGKKKK
;
A
#
# COMPACT_ATOMS: atom_id res chain seq x y z
N MET A 1 29.38 56.75 32.43
CA MET A 1 28.00 56.61 32.92
C MET A 1 27.52 55.22 32.50
N LEU A 2 27.88 54.20 33.30
CA LEU A 2 26.96 53.47 34.18
C LEU A 2 25.70 52.98 33.44
N PHE A 3 25.65 51.69 33.09
CA PHE A 3 25.01 50.68 33.93
C PHE A 3 25.31 49.27 33.37
N VAL A 4 26.07 48.50 34.14
CA VAL A 4 26.24 47.06 33.99
C VAL A 4 25.03 46.42 34.66
N LEU A 5 24.17 45.72 33.91
CA LEU A 5 23.16 44.84 34.48
C LEU A 5 23.57 43.40 34.22
N SER A 6 24.15 42.80 35.26
CA SER A 6 24.53 41.40 35.32
C SER A 6 23.25 40.57 35.53
N LEU A 7 22.67 40.04 34.44
CA LEU A 7 21.62 39.03 34.54
C LEU A 7 22.29 37.65 34.63
N MET A 8 22.51 37.21 35.85
CA MET A 8 22.93 35.85 36.17
C MET A 8 21.72 34.94 35.90
N ILE A 9 21.64 34.38 34.70
CA ILE A 9 20.71 33.29 34.40
C ILE A 9 21.27 32.06 35.13
N CYS A 10 20.70 31.75 36.28
CA CYS A 10 20.79 30.43 36.87
C CYS A 10 20.17 29.43 35.89
N LEU A 11 20.99 28.85 35.00
CA LEU A 11 20.71 27.55 34.38
C LEU A 11 20.75 26.50 35.51
N VAL A 12 19.66 26.41 36.27
CA VAL A 12 19.32 25.16 36.94
C VAL A 12 18.67 24.32 35.85
N GLY A 13 19.49 23.51 35.18
CA GLY A 13 19.00 22.43 34.34
C GLY A 13 18.25 21.44 35.21
N LEU A 14 16.93 21.63 35.34
CA LEU A 14 16.03 20.55 35.70
C LEU A 14 16.06 19.57 34.52
N ILE A 15 16.99 18.61 34.58
CA ILE A 15 16.97 17.43 33.73
C ILE A 15 15.67 16.70 34.11
N GLU A 16 14.69 16.65 33.20
CA GLU A 16 13.50 15.82 33.40
C GLU A 16 13.93 14.38 33.70
N ALA A 17 13.41 13.83 34.80
CA ALA A 17 13.91 12.59 35.38
C ALA A 17 13.73 11.35 34.47
N ALA A 18 12.75 11.39 33.56
CA ALA A 18 12.59 10.51 32.40
C ALA A 18 11.39 10.98 31.58
N GLU A 19 11.41 10.69 30.28
CA GLU A 19 10.29 10.91 29.36
C GLU A 19 9.62 9.56 29.04
N PHE A 20 8.28 9.53 29.13
CA PHE A 20 7.45 8.39 28.78
C PHE A 20 6.67 8.73 27.52
N GLY A 21 7.11 8.21 26.39
CA GLY A 21 6.62 8.62 25.08
C GLY A 21 5.69 7.62 24.42
N TYR A 22 4.93 8.13 23.46
CA TYR A 22 3.92 7.42 22.69
C TYR A 22 4.31 7.28 21.21
N PRO A 23 3.80 6.25 20.53
CA PRO A 23 3.99 6.09 19.09
C PRO A 23 3.06 7.02 18.30
N VAL A 24 3.37 8.33 18.27
CA VAL A 24 2.59 9.37 17.59
C VAL A 24 3.44 10.12 16.56
N GLU A 25 2.82 10.74 15.56
CA GLU A 25 3.50 11.61 14.58
C GLU A 25 4.70 10.97 13.87
N GLY A 26 4.66 9.64 13.68
CA GLY A 26 5.73 8.88 13.04
C GLY A 26 6.80 8.34 13.98
N GLU A 27 6.66 8.54 15.30
CA GLU A 27 7.30 7.70 16.30
C GLU A 27 6.68 6.29 16.23
N PRO A 28 7.49 5.22 16.04
CA PRO A 28 6.93 3.88 15.85
C PRO A 28 6.59 3.13 17.15
N TRP A 29 7.09 3.55 18.31
CA TRP A 29 6.95 2.75 19.53
C TRP A 29 6.72 3.56 20.79
N TYR A 30 6.08 2.92 21.76
CA TYR A 30 6.08 3.37 23.15
C TYR A 30 7.50 3.32 23.70
N PHE A 31 7.89 4.35 24.43
CA PHE A 31 9.26 4.45 24.92
C PHE A 31 9.39 4.99 26.33
N ILE A 32 10.52 4.63 26.94
CA ILE A 32 11.06 5.32 28.10
C ILE A 32 12.41 5.90 27.70
N LYS A 33 12.57 7.22 27.82
CA LYS A 33 13.84 7.92 27.61
C LYS A 33 14.38 8.38 28.95
N THR A 34 15.57 7.94 29.33
CA THR A 34 16.17 8.21 30.64
C THR A 34 17.61 8.68 30.50
N ALA A 35 18.01 9.68 31.29
CA ALA A 35 19.36 10.22 31.33
C ALA A 35 20.24 9.49 32.35
N PHE A 36 21.51 9.27 31.99
CA PHE A 36 22.55 8.72 32.85
C PHE A 36 23.61 9.80 33.09
N SER A 37 23.39 10.62 34.12
CA SER A 37 24.23 11.76 34.48
C SER A 37 25.43 11.40 35.36
N ASP A 38 25.35 10.29 36.12
CA ASP A 38 26.46 9.78 36.94
C ASP A 38 27.47 8.97 36.10
N ALA A 39 27.99 9.61 35.05
CA ALA A 39 29.02 9.07 34.18
C ALA A 39 30.42 9.10 34.82
N ALA A 40 30.54 9.50 36.10
CA ALA A 40 31.82 9.54 36.81
C ALA A 40 32.46 8.15 36.96
N SER A 41 31.62 7.10 36.95
CA SER A 41 32.03 5.70 36.93
C SER A 41 32.63 5.24 35.58
N LEU A 42 32.38 5.98 34.49
CA LEU A 42 32.90 5.71 33.16
C LEU A 42 34.19 6.51 32.92
N SER A 43 35.33 5.83 32.94
CA SER A 43 36.61 6.46 32.62
C SER A 43 36.63 7.06 31.21
N LYS A 44 37.52 8.05 30.98
CA LYS A 44 37.74 8.65 29.66
C LYS A 44 37.94 7.58 28.58
N GLY A 45 37.26 7.73 27.45
CA GLY A 45 37.35 6.82 26.32
C GLY A 45 35.99 6.45 25.76
N THR A 46 35.97 5.53 24.81
CA THR A 46 34.75 5.07 24.14
C THR A 46 34.20 3.82 24.84
N TRP A 47 32.93 3.88 25.19
CA TRP A 47 32.19 2.78 25.83
C TRP A 47 31.09 2.29 24.89
N ARG A 48 31.03 0.98 24.69
CA ARG A 48 29.97 0.34 23.92
C ARG A 48 28.87 -0.10 24.88
N VAL A 49 27.63 0.31 24.62
CA VAL A 49 26.43 -0.25 25.24
C VAL A 49 26.22 -1.65 24.66
N SER A 50 26.46 -2.67 25.48
CA SER A 50 26.34 -4.08 25.08
C SER A 50 24.95 -4.63 25.32
N ARG A 51 24.27 -4.16 26.37
CA ARG A 51 22.93 -4.62 26.75
C ARG A 51 22.16 -3.55 27.50
N ILE A 52 20.87 -3.46 27.21
CA ILE A 52 19.90 -2.69 28.00
C ILE A 52 18.85 -3.66 28.52
N THR A 53 18.44 -3.48 29.77
CA THR A 53 17.28 -4.17 30.33
C THR A 53 16.31 -3.17 30.95
N VAL A 54 15.03 -3.48 30.88
CA VAL A 54 13.95 -2.77 31.57
C VAL A 54 13.19 -3.78 32.40
N ASN A 55 13.14 -3.59 33.73
CA ASN A 55 12.57 -4.57 34.67
C ASN A 55 13.14 -5.99 34.46
N SER A 56 14.45 -6.08 34.23
CA SER A 56 15.20 -7.32 33.90
C SER A 56 14.94 -7.93 32.51
N ALA A 57 13.94 -7.46 31.76
CA ALA A 57 13.71 -7.89 30.38
C ALA A 57 14.71 -7.21 29.44
N GLY A 58 15.34 -7.97 28.54
CA GLY A 58 16.27 -7.41 27.55
C GLY A 58 15.54 -6.54 26.53
N VAL A 59 16.08 -5.36 26.25
CA VAL A 59 15.58 -4.46 25.21
C VAL A 59 16.62 -4.33 24.11
N ARG A 60 16.27 -4.82 22.92
CA ARG A 60 17.15 -4.77 21.73
C ARG A 60 16.90 -3.53 20.88
N ASP A 61 15.68 -3.00 20.90
CA ASP A 61 15.29 -1.80 20.17
C ASP A 61 15.48 -0.57 21.07
N PHE A 62 16.58 0.14 20.87
CA PHE A 62 16.89 1.36 21.62
C PHE A 62 17.71 2.33 20.77
N VAL A 63 17.62 3.61 21.14
CA VAL A 63 18.39 4.71 20.57
C VAL A 63 19.18 5.38 21.68
N LEU A 64 20.43 5.73 21.40
CA LEU A 64 21.30 6.45 22.34
C LEU A 64 21.39 7.92 21.95
N TYR A 65 21.44 8.80 22.95
CA TYR A 65 21.68 10.22 22.74
C TYR A 65 22.86 10.69 23.59
N GLN A 66 23.68 11.60 23.05
CA GLN A 66 24.74 12.27 23.78
C GLN A 66 24.85 13.71 23.29
N ALA A 67 24.96 14.66 24.24
CA ALA A 67 24.95 16.10 23.95
C ALA A 67 23.71 16.55 23.11
N GLY A 68 22.55 15.94 23.35
CA GLY A 68 21.30 16.28 22.67
C GLY A 68 21.19 15.75 21.23
N GLN A 69 22.15 14.95 20.77
CA GLN A 69 22.13 14.35 19.44
C GLN A 69 22.02 12.83 19.52
N GLU A 70 21.31 12.24 18.56
CA GLU A 70 21.28 10.80 18.38
C GLU A 70 22.67 10.27 18.02
N VAL A 71 23.06 9.18 18.67
CA VAL A 71 24.27 8.43 18.35
C VAL A 71 23.89 7.33 17.36
N LEU A 72 24.47 7.37 16.16
CA LEU A 72 24.20 6.42 15.07
C LEU A 72 24.77 5.00 15.29
N GLY A 73 25.03 4.62 16.54
CA GLY A 73 25.59 3.33 16.91
C GLY A 73 25.53 3.11 18.41
N LYS A 74 26.20 2.06 18.88
CA LYS A 74 26.17 1.65 20.29
C LYS A 74 27.30 2.25 21.15
N ASN A 75 28.01 3.25 20.65
CA ASN A 75 29.23 3.76 21.28
C ASN A 75 29.03 5.19 21.82
N ILE A 76 29.28 5.40 23.10
CA ILE A 76 29.26 6.71 23.76
C ILE A 76 30.66 7.11 24.25
N LEU A 77 30.86 8.40 24.52
CA LEU A 77 32.03 8.90 25.22
C LEU A 77 31.81 8.84 26.74
N GLY A 78 32.76 8.23 27.46
CA GLY A 78 32.79 8.23 28.92
C GLY A 78 33.06 9.62 29.49
N GLN A 79 32.77 9.81 30.79
CA GLN A 79 32.78 11.11 31.49
C GLN A 79 31.81 12.16 30.94
N GLN A 80 30.92 11.79 30.02
CA GLN A 80 29.86 12.64 29.51
C GLN A 80 28.51 11.97 29.79
N PRO A 81 27.48 12.75 30.15
CA PRO A 81 26.13 12.20 30.26
C PRO A 81 25.66 11.67 28.90
N PHE A 82 24.78 10.69 28.96
CA PHE A 82 24.10 10.16 27.78
C PHE A 82 22.67 9.77 28.16
N GLU A 83 21.81 9.59 27.17
CA GLU A 83 20.43 9.16 27.36
C GLU A 83 20.19 7.86 26.60
N VAL A 84 19.29 7.04 27.13
CA VAL A 84 18.79 5.83 26.48
C VAL A 84 17.30 6.02 26.24
N LYS A 85 16.87 5.91 24.98
CA LYS A 85 15.47 5.80 24.58
C LYS A 85 15.20 4.33 24.25
N ALA A 86 14.53 3.61 25.14
CA ALA A 86 14.27 2.18 25.02
C ALA A 86 12.81 1.92 24.61
N ARG A 87 12.59 0.99 23.66
CA ARG A 87 11.25 0.51 23.30
C ARG A 87 10.65 -0.25 24.46
N VAL A 88 9.56 0.27 25.02
CA VAL A 88 8.88 -0.28 26.20
C VAL A 88 7.39 0.01 26.12
N SER A 89 6.57 -1.04 26.12
CA SER A 89 5.11 -0.96 26.27
C SER A 89 4.72 -0.60 27.72
N TRP A 90 5.03 0.64 28.13
CA TRP A 90 4.85 1.09 29.50
C TRP A 90 3.37 1.28 29.87
N GLN A 91 3.07 1.17 31.15
CA GLN A 91 1.75 1.23 31.78
C GLN A 91 1.73 2.41 32.75
N ALA A 92 0.55 3.00 32.95
CA ALA A 92 0.35 4.11 33.89
C ALA A 92 0.73 3.74 35.34
N ASN A 93 1.30 4.67 36.09
CA ASN A 93 1.58 4.54 37.53
C ASN A 93 2.43 3.30 37.90
N GLN A 94 3.39 2.92 37.07
CA GLN A 94 4.29 1.78 37.31
C GLN A 94 5.74 2.23 37.48
N PRO A 95 6.50 1.61 38.40
CA PRO A 95 7.94 1.79 38.47
C PRO A 95 8.65 1.00 37.36
N TYR A 96 9.72 1.58 36.83
CA TYR A 96 10.61 0.99 35.85
C TYR A 96 12.06 1.10 36.31
N GLU A 97 12.81 0.02 36.23
CA GLU A 97 14.25 0.01 36.40
C GLU A 97 14.93 -0.23 35.04
N ILE A 98 15.66 0.76 34.57
CA ILE A 98 16.44 0.72 33.33
C ILE A 98 17.89 0.47 33.70
N GLN A 99 18.46 -0.64 33.23
CA GLN A 99 19.86 -0.97 33.47
C GLN A 99 20.62 -1.02 32.15
N VAL A 100 21.84 -0.47 32.16
CA VAL A 100 22.72 -0.40 30.99
C VAL A 100 24.02 -1.09 31.34
N GLN A 101 24.39 -2.07 30.52
CA GLN A 101 25.70 -2.72 30.57
C GLN A 101 26.60 -2.11 29.49
N LEU A 102 27.80 -1.69 29.90
CA LEU A 102 28.76 -1.05 29.01
C LEU A 102 30.11 -1.76 29.08
N GLU A 103 30.83 -1.78 27.95
CA GLU A 103 32.22 -2.24 27.86
C GLU A 103 33.09 -1.13 27.23
N ASN A 104 34.19 -0.78 27.89
CA ASN A 104 35.19 0.10 27.29
C ASN A 104 35.90 -0.64 26.13
N ILE A 105 35.84 -0.07 24.93
CA ILE A 105 36.30 -0.74 23.71
C ILE A 105 37.81 -1.05 23.76
N LYS A 106 38.61 -0.20 24.42
CA LYS A 106 40.06 -0.34 24.51
C LYS A 106 40.48 -1.19 25.71
N THR A 107 39.95 -0.88 26.89
CA THR A 107 40.43 -1.51 28.13
C THR A 107 39.69 -2.78 28.50
N LYS A 108 38.56 -3.08 27.83
CA LYS A 108 37.67 -4.21 28.14
C LYS A 108 37.05 -4.16 29.53
N LYS A 109 37.19 -3.04 30.25
CA LYS A 109 36.52 -2.80 31.53
C LYS A 109 35.02 -2.71 31.31
N THR A 110 34.25 -3.39 32.13
CA THR A 110 32.79 -3.32 32.12
C THR A 110 32.27 -2.33 33.16
N ALA A 111 31.06 -1.79 32.91
CA ALA A 111 30.33 -0.94 33.84
C ALA A 111 28.84 -1.27 33.77
N HIS A 112 28.16 -1.07 34.90
CA HIS A 112 26.73 -1.26 35.04
C HIS A 112 26.13 0.01 35.62
N LEU A 113 25.18 0.60 34.90
CA LEU A 113 24.43 1.76 35.36
C LEU A 113 22.96 1.37 35.50
N SER A 114 22.27 1.93 36.49
CA SER A 114 20.84 1.71 36.70
C SER A 114 20.14 3.03 37.01
N GLN A 115 18.93 3.19 36.50
CA GLN A 115 18.04 4.30 36.79
C GLN A 115 16.65 3.76 37.13
N LYS A 116 16.05 4.32 38.17
CA LYS A 116 14.68 4.00 38.59
C LYS A 116 13.79 5.20 38.31
N VAL A 117 12.74 4.96 37.55
CA VAL A 117 11.80 5.99 37.09
C VAL A 117 10.38 5.49 37.30
N SER A 118 9.42 6.39 37.43
CA SER A 118 8.00 6.02 37.58
C SER A 118 7.21 6.66 36.47
N SER A 119 6.36 5.87 35.80
CA SER A 119 5.51 6.40 34.75
C SER A 119 4.47 7.36 35.32
N PRO A 120 4.10 8.39 34.55
CA PRO A 120 3.07 9.32 34.97
C PRO A 120 1.69 8.67 34.98
N ALA A 121 0.71 9.36 35.55
CA ALA A 121 -0.70 8.98 35.51
C ALA A 121 -1.36 9.31 34.16
N LEU A 122 -0.71 8.91 33.06
CA LEU A 122 -1.19 9.04 31.68
C LEU A 122 -1.68 7.68 31.15
N LYS A 123 -2.22 7.59 29.94
CA LYS A 123 -2.83 6.34 29.44
C LYS A 123 -1.85 5.17 29.28
N GLY A 124 -0.60 5.41 28.89
CA GLY A 124 0.34 4.34 28.56
C GLY A 124 -0.15 3.48 27.37
N TYR A 125 0.22 2.21 27.37
CA TYR A 125 -0.16 1.23 26.36
C TYR A 125 -1.67 1.10 26.18
N TRP A 126 -2.14 1.02 24.93
CA TRP A 126 -3.57 1.05 24.57
C TRP A 126 -4.43 0.01 25.30
N ASP A 127 -4.15 -1.28 25.09
CA ASP A 127 -4.92 -2.38 25.68
C ASP A 127 -4.01 -3.56 26.05
N PRO A 128 -3.76 -3.80 27.35
CA PRO A 128 -2.92 -4.90 27.83
C PRO A 128 -3.38 -6.32 27.44
N ALA A 129 -4.61 -6.50 26.93
CA ALA A 129 -5.07 -7.79 26.42
C ALA A 129 -4.31 -8.21 25.15
N TRP A 130 -3.87 -7.25 24.33
CA TRP A 130 -3.00 -7.49 23.18
C TRP A 130 -1.54 -7.39 23.58
N LYS A 131 -0.83 -8.52 23.53
CA LYS A 131 0.53 -8.60 24.07
C LYS A 131 1.58 -7.97 23.17
N ASN A 132 1.28 -7.79 21.89
CA ASN A 132 2.22 -7.29 20.91
C ASN A 132 1.57 -6.31 19.95
N TYR A 133 2.41 -5.47 19.35
CA TYR A 133 2.03 -4.60 18.25
C TYR A 133 3.21 -4.38 17.32
N LEU A 134 2.89 -4.05 16.08
CA LEU A 134 3.79 -3.37 15.15
C LEU A 134 3.21 -2.01 14.80
N ALA A 135 4.05 -1.11 14.32
CA ALA A 135 3.62 0.20 13.83
C ALA A 135 3.75 0.28 12.32
N LEU A 136 2.70 0.80 11.68
CA LEU A 136 2.72 1.31 10.32
C LEU A 136 2.88 2.82 10.40
N ILE A 137 4.05 3.30 10.02
CA ILE A 137 4.36 4.72 9.88
C ILE A 137 3.94 5.13 8.47
N ILE A 138 2.99 6.06 8.39
CA ILE A 138 2.43 6.50 7.11
C ILE A 138 2.66 7.99 6.93
N ALA A 139 3.20 8.37 5.77
CA ALA A 139 3.48 9.78 5.45
C ALA A 139 2.83 10.20 4.12
N GLU A 140 2.21 11.36 4.14
CA GLU A 140 1.74 12.08 2.95
C GLU A 140 2.88 12.96 2.43
N GLU A 141 3.62 12.54 1.41
CA GLU A 141 4.83 13.25 0.98
C GLU A 141 4.60 14.24 -0.16
N ASN A 142 3.38 14.39 -0.66
CA ASN A 142 3.12 15.13 -1.90
C ASN A 142 2.39 16.47 -1.69
N GLY A 143 2.04 16.81 -0.45
CA GLY A 143 1.32 18.05 -0.12
C GLY A 143 -0.16 18.00 -0.49
N ILE A 144 -0.76 16.81 -0.46
CA ILE A 144 -2.13 16.55 -0.93
C ILE A 144 -2.98 16.10 0.26
N GLU A 145 -4.13 16.72 0.45
CA GLU A 145 -5.10 16.25 1.44
C GLU A 145 -5.66 14.87 1.03
N ARG A 146 -5.68 13.93 1.98
CA ARG A 146 -6.21 12.57 1.80
C ARG A 146 -7.45 12.40 2.66
N LEU A 147 -8.55 12.03 2.04
CA LEU A 147 -9.81 11.73 2.71
C LEU A 147 -10.26 10.32 2.31
N GLY A 148 -10.42 9.44 3.30
CA GLY A 148 -10.79 8.05 3.12
C GLY A 148 -9.85 7.31 2.18
N HIS A 149 -8.55 7.59 2.23
CA HIS A 149 -7.57 6.99 1.33
C HIS A 149 -7.33 5.52 1.73
N PRO A 150 -7.49 4.56 0.80
CA PRO A 150 -7.19 3.16 1.07
C PRO A 150 -5.72 2.96 1.38
N VAL A 151 -5.44 2.44 2.57
CA VAL A 151 -4.14 1.93 2.96
C VAL A 151 -4.20 0.41 2.87
N GLN A 152 -3.23 -0.19 2.19
CA GLN A 152 -3.02 -1.64 2.17
C GLN A 152 -1.58 -1.92 2.55
N ALA A 153 -1.37 -2.80 3.53
CA ALA A 153 -0.05 -3.23 3.98
C ALA A 153 -0.04 -4.74 4.16
N THR A 154 1.08 -5.39 3.79
CA THR A 154 1.34 -6.78 4.12
C THR A 154 2.32 -6.79 5.29
N ILE A 155 1.99 -7.53 6.35
CA ILE A 155 2.82 -7.69 7.54
C ILE A 155 3.17 -9.16 7.74
N GLY A 156 4.27 -9.41 8.46
CA GLY A 156 4.70 -10.76 8.86
C GLY A 156 5.04 -10.80 10.34
N VAL A 157 4.44 -11.73 11.08
CA VAL A 157 4.72 -11.96 12.49
C VAL A 157 5.07 -13.42 12.74
N LEU A 158 5.84 -13.71 13.79
CA LEU A 158 6.11 -15.09 14.16
C LEU A 158 4.81 -15.85 14.44
N ALA A 159 4.65 -17.05 13.88
CA ALA A 159 3.37 -17.74 13.81
C ALA A 159 2.79 -18.08 15.19
N ASN A 160 3.63 -18.27 16.21
CA ASN A 160 3.21 -18.51 17.59
C ASN A 160 2.58 -17.29 18.27
N TYR A 161 2.71 -16.08 17.70
CA TYR A 161 2.13 -14.85 18.23
C TYR A 161 0.78 -14.48 17.61
N LEU A 162 0.30 -15.25 16.61
CA LEU A 162 -0.93 -14.92 15.91
C LEU A 162 -1.76 -16.18 15.65
N LYS A 163 -2.92 -16.26 16.30
CA LYS A 163 -3.84 -17.40 16.13
C LYS A 163 -4.72 -17.27 14.89
N SER A 164 -5.25 -16.08 14.65
CA SER A 164 -6.17 -15.78 13.54
C SER A 164 -6.12 -14.28 13.23
N GLY A 165 -6.41 -13.90 11.98
CA GLY A 165 -6.63 -12.51 11.61
C GLY A 165 -7.76 -11.81 12.39
N ASP A 166 -8.66 -12.58 13.04
CA ASP A 166 -9.76 -12.04 13.85
C ASP A 166 -9.28 -11.25 15.08
N GLU A 167 -8.09 -11.53 15.60
CA GLU A 167 -7.55 -10.80 16.75
C GLU A 167 -6.91 -9.47 16.37
N ILE A 168 -6.65 -9.21 15.09
CA ILE A 168 -5.97 -7.98 14.64
C ILE A 168 -6.82 -6.75 14.96
N ARG A 169 -6.18 -5.71 15.51
CA ARG A 169 -6.77 -4.37 15.69
C ARG A 169 -5.84 -3.32 15.14
N VAL A 170 -6.38 -2.39 14.35
CA VAL A 170 -5.64 -1.23 13.85
C VAL A 170 -6.07 -0.03 14.69
N VAL A 171 -5.12 0.71 15.24
CA VAL A 171 -5.39 1.84 16.14
C VAL A 171 -4.55 3.03 15.70
N LYS A 172 -5.17 4.18 15.46
CA LYS A 172 -4.45 5.44 15.29
C LYS A 172 -4.14 6.01 16.67
N ALA A 173 -2.87 6.35 16.90
CA ALA A 173 -2.45 7.09 18.08
C ALA A 173 -2.20 8.54 17.69
N GLU A 174 -2.82 9.48 18.42
CA GLU A 174 -2.72 10.91 18.15
C GLU A 174 -2.32 11.68 19.42
N PRO A 175 -1.53 12.76 19.32
CA PRO A 175 -1.22 13.61 20.47
C PRO A 175 -2.49 14.21 21.09
N ALA A 176 -2.56 14.20 22.42
CA ALA A 176 -3.63 14.81 23.20
C ALA A 176 -3.03 15.59 24.38
N GLY A 177 -2.51 16.79 24.12
CA GLY A 177 -1.75 17.56 25.11
C GLY A 177 -0.42 16.87 25.42
N ASN A 178 -0.21 16.50 26.68
CA ASN A 178 0.93 15.67 27.11
C ASN A 178 0.61 14.16 27.13
N ASP A 179 -0.59 13.76 26.70
CA ASP A 179 -1.06 12.38 26.65
C ASP A 179 -1.34 11.95 25.19
N VAL A 180 -2.08 10.86 25.03
CA VAL A 180 -2.44 10.26 23.74
C VAL A 180 -3.95 10.02 23.63
N ALA A 181 -4.48 10.15 22.43
CA ALA A 181 -5.79 9.64 22.04
C ALA A 181 -5.60 8.38 21.18
N TYR A 182 -6.28 7.30 21.55
CA TYR A 182 -6.34 6.08 20.75
C TYR A 182 -7.72 5.99 20.09
N ALA A 183 -7.72 5.74 18.79
CA ALA A 183 -8.91 5.45 18.03
C ALA A 183 -8.72 4.14 17.26
N GLU A 184 -9.54 3.13 17.56
CA GLU A 184 -9.60 1.93 16.72
C GLU A 184 -10.14 2.32 15.33
N ILE A 185 -9.43 1.87 14.30
CA ILE A 185 -9.72 2.14 12.91
C ILE A 185 -10.33 0.88 12.29
N PRO A 186 -11.53 0.98 11.68
CA PRO A 186 -12.10 -0.12 10.92
C PRO A 186 -11.11 -0.67 9.90
N SER A 187 -10.83 -1.95 10.03
CA SER A 187 -9.82 -2.64 9.23
C SER A 187 -10.36 -3.95 8.67
N GLN A 188 -9.66 -4.48 7.68
CA GLN A 188 -10.00 -5.74 7.06
C GLN A 188 -8.72 -6.54 6.83
N VAL A 189 -8.67 -7.75 7.40
CA VAL A 189 -7.59 -8.71 7.22
C VAL A 189 -7.94 -9.68 6.09
N TYR A 190 -6.98 -9.97 5.22
CA TYR A 190 -7.11 -10.90 4.10
C TYR A 190 -5.74 -11.51 3.73
N ASP A 191 -5.73 -12.45 2.78
CA ASP A 191 -4.51 -13.12 2.28
C ASP A 191 -3.58 -13.68 3.37
N SER A 192 -4.17 -14.25 4.43
CA SER A 192 -3.41 -14.87 5.51
C SER A 192 -2.77 -16.18 5.06
N ILE A 193 -1.45 -16.30 5.24
CA ILE A 193 -0.67 -17.50 4.93
C ILE A 193 0.40 -17.71 5.99
N THR A 194 0.61 -18.96 6.39
CA THR A 194 1.68 -19.33 7.33
C THR A 194 2.74 -20.14 6.61
N TRP A 195 3.98 -19.65 6.65
CA TRP A 195 5.16 -20.43 6.29
C TRP A 195 5.62 -21.21 7.52
N SER A 196 5.76 -22.53 7.37
CA SER A 196 6.25 -23.43 8.42
C SER A 196 6.72 -24.73 7.77
N ASP A 197 7.91 -24.72 7.18
CA ASP A 197 8.50 -25.89 6.54
C ASP A 197 9.24 -26.77 7.57
N PRO A 198 8.73 -27.97 7.91
CA PRO A 198 9.35 -28.81 8.94
C PRO A 198 10.76 -29.29 8.57
N GLU A 199 11.04 -29.50 7.29
CA GLU A 199 12.36 -29.99 6.85
C GLU A 199 13.41 -28.90 7.03
N VAL A 200 13.07 -27.66 6.66
CA VAL A 200 13.95 -26.50 6.85
C VAL A 200 14.13 -26.18 8.34
N LEU A 201 13.06 -26.26 9.14
CA LEU A 201 13.09 -25.94 10.57
C LEU A 201 13.82 -26.99 11.42
N ALA A 202 13.95 -28.23 10.93
CA ALA A 202 14.69 -29.29 11.60
C ALA A 202 16.21 -29.21 11.40
N VAL A 203 16.70 -28.32 10.50
CA VAL A 203 18.13 -28.17 10.23
C VAL A 203 18.84 -27.56 11.44
N GLU A 204 19.70 -28.34 12.09
CA GLU A 204 20.60 -27.84 13.12
C GLU A 204 21.84 -27.18 12.50
N GLU A 205 21.99 -25.88 12.71
CA GLU A 205 23.15 -25.11 12.31
C GLU A 205 23.91 -24.58 13.54
N LYS A 206 25.24 -24.47 13.41
CA LYS A 206 26.09 -23.84 14.42
C LYS A 206 26.99 -22.81 13.77
N ASP A 207 27.18 -21.69 14.44
CA ASP A 207 28.11 -20.65 14.03
C ASP A 207 29.55 -21.21 14.11
N GLU A 208 30.29 -21.14 13.00
CA GLU A 208 31.61 -21.77 12.91
C GLU A 208 32.64 -21.17 13.88
N LYS A 209 32.48 -19.90 14.27
CA LYS A 209 33.42 -19.18 15.13
C LYS A 209 33.14 -19.41 16.61
N THR A 210 31.86 -19.45 16.98
CA THR A 210 31.42 -19.50 18.38
C THR A 210 30.93 -20.88 18.80
N GLY A 211 30.58 -21.75 17.85
CA GLY A 211 29.98 -23.06 18.10
C GLY A 211 28.53 -23.02 18.59
N ASN A 212 27.94 -21.82 18.72
CA ASN A 212 26.59 -21.64 19.22
C ASN A 212 25.56 -22.06 18.16
N PRO A 213 24.41 -22.64 18.54
CA PRO A 213 23.31 -22.91 17.62
C PRO A 213 22.85 -21.64 16.90
N ILE A 214 22.61 -21.74 15.60
CA ILE A 214 22.00 -20.68 14.79
C ILE A 214 20.53 -21.03 14.60
N VAL A 215 19.65 -20.16 15.09
CA VAL A 215 18.23 -20.19 14.75
C VAL A 215 18.03 -19.25 13.57
N ARG A 216 17.97 -19.82 12.37
CA ARG A 216 17.92 -19.05 11.12
C ARG A 216 16.51 -18.66 10.70
N TYR A 217 15.57 -19.58 10.90
CA TYR A 217 14.20 -19.45 10.45
C TYR A 217 13.25 -19.70 11.61
N GLN A 218 12.13 -18.99 11.58
CA GLN A 218 11.02 -19.19 12.49
C GLN A 218 9.74 -19.25 11.66
N PRO A 219 8.78 -20.12 12.01
CA PRO A 219 7.46 -20.10 11.39
C PRO A 219 6.88 -18.68 11.42
N THR A 220 6.36 -18.22 10.29
CA THR A 220 5.89 -16.84 10.12
C THR A 220 4.51 -16.84 9.50
N THR A 221 3.56 -16.15 10.13
CA THR A 221 2.25 -15.88 9.55
C THR A 221 2.27 -14.49 8.93
N SER A 222 2.05 -14.43 7.63
CA SER A 222 1.89 -13.19 6.87
C SER A 222 0.42 -12.96 6.55
N LEU A 223 0.01 -11.70 6.54
CA LEU A 223 -1.35 -11.30 6.17
C LEU A 223 -1.36 -9.89 5.59
N SER A 224 -2.42 -9.58 4.85
CA SER A 224 -2.68 -8.23 4.35
C SER A 224 -3.73 -7.55 5.21
N ILE A 225 -3.54 -6.26 5.47
CA ILE A 225 -4.44 -5.39 6.22
C ILE A 225 -4.83 -4.22 5.33
N ALA A 226 -6.12 -3.97 5.23
CA ALA A 226 -6.66 -2.74 4.65
C ALA A 226 -7.37 -1.89 5.70
N PHE A 227 -7.25 -0.57 5.59
CA PHE A 227 -8.05 0.42 6.34
C PHE A 227 -8.14 1.71 5.53
N LEU A 228 -9.05 2.62 5.91
CA LEU A 228 -9.15 3.95 5.31
C LEU A 228 -8.51 4.98 6.25
N ALA A 229 -7.74 5.91 5.68
CA ALA A 229 -7.02 6.91 6.44
C ALA A 229 -7.21 8.32 5.88
N ASN A 230 -7.15 9.30 6.79
CA ASN A 230 -7.19 10.72 6.46
C ASN A 230 -5.83 11.33 6.80
N PHE A 231 -5.32 12.19 5.92
CA PHE A 231 -4.06 12.91 6.11
C PHE A 231 -4.19 14.34 5.64
N LYS A 232 -3.69 15.28 6.45
CA LYS A 232 -3.38 16.62 6.00
C LYS A 232 -2.17 16.58 5.06
N PRO A 233 -1.99 17.60 4.20
CA PRO A 233 -0.76 17.76 3.43
C PRO A 233 0.48 17.64 4.31
N LYS A 234 1.45 16.80 3.92
CA LYS A 234 2.71 16.59 4.67
C LYS A 234 2.55 15.98 6.07
N GLU A 235 1.39 15.43 6.41
CA GLU A 235 1.19 14.73 7.69
C GLU A 235 1.94 13.39 7.71
N LYS A 236 2.52 13.09 8.87
CA LYS A 236 3.05 11.78 9.23
C LYS A 236 2.25 11.24 10.42
N ALA A 237 1.73 10.02 10.31
CA ALA A 237 0.95 9.39 11.37
C ALA A 237 1.45 7.98 11.65
N THR A 238 1.20 7.51 12.88
CA THR A 238 1.50 6.15 13.30
C THR A 238 0.20 5.39 13.53
N TYR A 239 0.06 4.25 12.87
CA TYR A 239 -1.02 3.29 13.07
C TYR A 239 -0.44 2.04 13.73
N LEU A 240 -0.98 1.66 14.88
CA LEU A 240 -0.57 0.47 15.61
C LEU A 240 -1.43 -0.70 15.16
N VAL A 241 -0.78 -1.80 14.78
CA VAL A 241 -1.44 -3.08 14.49
C VAL A 241 -1.18 -4.00 15.67
N PHE A 242 -2.19 -4.15 16.52
CA PHE A 242 -2.15 -5.01 17.69
C PHE A 242 -2.50 -6.45 17.35
N TYR A 243 -1.76 -7.40 17.92
CA TYR A 243 -1.94 -8.84 17.78
C TYR A 243 -1.55 -9.58 19.08
N ASN A 244 -1.58 -10.91 19.06
CA ASN A 244 -1.35 -11.77 20.22
C ASN A 244 -2.40 -11.60 21.32
N ASN A 245 -3.67 -11.69 20.92
CA ASN A 245 -4.82 -11.80 21.82
C ASN A 245 -5.74 -12.94 21.33
N PRO A 246 -5.42 -14.20 21.63
CA PRO A 246 -6.15 -15.36 21.11
C PRO A 246 -7.60 -15.47 21.64
N ALA A 247 -7.97 -14.63 22.61
CA ALA A 247 -9.32 -14.51 23.16
C ALA A 247 -10.14 -13.38 22.52
N ALA A 248 -9.54 -12.56 21.64
CA ALA A 248 -10.23 -11.46 20.98
C ALA A 248 -11.38 -11.99 20.08
N PRO A 249 -12.58 -11.42 20.17
CA PRO A 249 -13.64 -11.73 19.23
C PRO A 249 -13.31 -11.15 17.85
N LYS A 250 -13.89 -11.73 16.80
CA LYS A 250 -13.86 -11.13 15.46
C LYS A 250 -14.48 -9.72 15.49
N PRO A 251 -13.81 -8.69 14.94
CA PRO A 251 -14.34 -7.34 14.96
C PRO A 251 -15.57 -7.22 14.04
N THR A 252 -16.52 -6.38 14.44
CA THR A 252 -17.70 -6.02 13.64
C THR A 252 -17.67 -4.53 13.37
N TYR A 253 -17.43 -4.13 12.12
CA TYR A 253 -17.41 -2.73 11.71
C TYR A 253 -18.67 -2.34 10.95
N ALA A 254 -19.17 -1.14 11.23
CA ALA A 254 -20.25 -0.55 10.44
C ALA A 254 -19.77 -0.31 9.01
N THR A 255 -20.64 -0.57 8.04
CA THR A 255 -20.33 -0.40 6.63
C THR A 255 -21.56 0.02 5.83
N ASP A 256 -21.36 0.90 4.87
CA ASP A 256 -22.35 1.20 3.83
C ASP A 256 -22.20 0.30 2.59
N LEU A 257 -21.13 -0.50 2.53
CA LEU A 257 -20.84 -1.41 1.44
C LEU A 257 -21.75 -2.64 1.52
N LYS A 258 -22.45 -2.92 0.43
CA LYS A 258 -23.32 -4.09 0.27
C LYS A 258 -22.94 -4.83 -1.00
N VAL A 259 -22.81 -6.14 -0.87
CA VAL A 259 -22.53 -7.05 -1.99
C VAL A 259 -23.63 -8.09 -2.04
N LEU A 260 -24.36 -8.14 -3.16
CA LEU A 260 -25.40 -9.13 -3.44
C LEU A 260 -25.01 -9.96 -4.65
N GLY A 261 -25.33 -11.24 -4.64
CA GLY A 261 -24.96 -12.20 -5.69
C GLY A 261 -24.41 -13.48 -5.07
N ALA A 262 -24.45 -14.56 -5.84
CA ALA A 262 -24.15 -15.89 -5.31
C ALA A 262 -22.63 -16.10 -5.09
N ALA A 263 -22.28 -16.99 -4.16
CA ALA A 263 -20.90 -17.31 -3.80
C ALA A 263 -20.16 -18.06 -4.93
N ALA A 264 -18.86 -18.32 -4.74
CA ALA A 264 -18.04 -19.13 -5.64
C ALA A 264 -18.78 -20.39 -6.15
N GLY A 265 -18.77 -20.63 -7.46
CA GLY A 265 -19.46 -21.75 -8.13
C GLY A 265 -20.86 -21.43 -8.69
N GLN A 266 -21.30 -20.18 -8.59
CA GLN A 266 -22.53 -19.64 -9.20
C GLN A 266 -22.19 -18.52 -10.21
N PRO A 267 -23.14 -17.98 -11.01
CA PRO A 267 -22.85 -16.94 -12.00
C PRO A 267 -22.10 -15.77 -11.35
N ILE A 268 -20.97 -15.36 -11.96
CA ILE A 268 -20.03 -14.34 -11.45
C ILE A 268 -20.67 -12.94 -11.26
N GLY A 269 -21.89 -12.74 -11.74
CA GLY A 269 -22.64 -11.49 -11.59
C GLY A 269 -22.88 -11.13 -10.12
N LYS A 270 -22.53 -9.89 -9.78
CA LYS A 270 -22.74 -9.28 -8.47
C LYS A 270 -23.42 -7.93 -8.62
N THR A 271 -24.06 -7.48 -7.54
CA THR A 271 -24.46 -6.10 -7.34
C THR A 271 -23.68 -5.57 -6.14
N ILE A 272 -22.89 -4.53 -6.35
CA ILE A 272 -22.06 -3.90 -5.32
C ILE A 272 -22.51 -2.45 -5.16
N GLU A 273 -22.78 -2.00 -3.95
CA GLU A 273 -23.18 -0.62 -3.71
C GLU A 273 -22.63 -0.07 -2.40
N ASN A 274 -22.40 1.23 -2.36
CA ASN A 274 -22.12 2.01 -1.14
C ASN A 274 -22.95 3.30 -1.17
N SER A 275 -22.65 4.31 -0.36
CA SER A 275 -23.44 5.54 -0.32
C SER A 275 -23.46 6.34 -1.64
N PHE A 276 -22.49 6.13 -2.53
CA PHE A 276 -22.25 6.96 -3.73
C PHE A 276 -22.74 6.31 -5.02
N TYR A 277 -22.54 5.00 -5.17
CA TYR A 277 -22.85 4.30 -6.40
C TYR A 277 -23.46 2.92 -6.15
N LYS A 278 -24.07 2.38 -7.20
CA LYS A 278 -24.42 0.97 -7.35
C LYS A 278 -23.85 0.46 -8.66
N VAL A 279 -23.12 -0.64 -8.61
CA VAL A 279 -22.47 -1.31 -9.73
C VAL A 279 -23.10 -2.67 -9.91
N THR A 280 -23.45 -3.01 -11.15
CA THR A 280 -23.84 -4.38 -11.52
C THR A 280 -22.72 -4.99 -12.35
N LEU A 281 -22.27 -6.18 -12.00
CA LEU A 281 -21.33 -6.97 -12.81
C LEU A 281 -22.09 -7.89 -13.77
N ASN A 282 -21.54 -8.10 -14.96
CA ASN A 282 -22.10 -9.00 -15.96
C ASN A 282 -22.14 -10.44 -15.42
N LYS A 283 -23.26 -11.15 -15.64
CA LYS A 283 -23.47 -12.50 -15.10
C LYS A 283 -22.53 -13.57 -15.66
N LYS A 284 -21.94 -13.34 -16.84
CA LYS A 284 -21.04 -14.28 -17.53
C LYS A 284 -19.58 -13.91 -17.36
N SER A 285 -19.22 -12.65 -17.64
CA SER A 285 -17.82 -12.21 -17.65
C SER A 285 -17.35 -11.59 -16.34
N GLY A 286 -18.26 -11.13 -15.49
CA GLY A 286 -17.94 -10.45 -14.22
C GLY A 286 -17.40 -9.03 -14.36
N VAL A 287 -17.24 -8.51 -15.58
CA VAL A 287 -16.87 -7.11 -15.79
C VAL A 287 -18.04 -6.16 -15.52
N ILE A 288 -17.76 -4.88 -15.29
CA ILE A 288 -18.80 -3.89 -14.97
C ILE A 288 -19.80 -3.77 -16.12
N TYR A 289 -21.05 -4.10 -15.82
CA TYR A 289 -22.17 -4.06 -16.74
C TYR A 289 -22.79 -2.68 -16.82
N GLU A 290 -23.08 -2.06 -15.67
CA GLU A 290 -23.65 -0.72 -15.55
C GLU A 290 -23.30 -0.11 -14.18
N ILE A 291 -23.37 1.22 -14.10
CA ILE A 291 -23.15 1.97 -12.85
C ILE A 291 -24.31 2.94 -12.66
N THR A 292 -24.93 2.96 -11.49
CA THR A 292 -25.86 4.01 -11.07
C THR A 292 -25.16 4.95 -10.11
N GLU A 293 -25.07 6.22 -10.46
CA GLU A 293 -24.67 7.28 -9.52
C GLU A 293 -25.89 7.65 -8.67
N LYS A 294 -25.75 7.57 -7.34
CA LYS A 294 -26.91 7.57 -6.43
C LYS A 294 -27.51 8.95 -6.16
N SER A 295 -26.71 10.02 -6.23
CA SER A 295 -27.21 11.37 -5.93
C SER A 295 -28.15 11.88 -7.02
N SER A 296 -27.71 11.80 -8.28
CA SER A 296 -28.49 12.15 -9.46
C SER A 296 -29.46 11.04 -9.91
N LYS A 297 -29.27 9.81 -9.41
CA LYS A 297 -29.97 8.60 -9.86
C LYS A 297 -29.75 8.30 -11.35
N THR A 298 -28.63 8.76 -11.90
CA THR A 298 -28.31 8.55 -13.32
C THR A 298 -27.72 7.17 -13.52
N LEU A 299 -28.27 6.43 -14.47
CA LEU A 299 -27.74 5.14 -14.92
C LEU A 299 -26.74 5.35 -16.06
N PHE A 300 -25.54 4.84 -15.87
CA PHE A 300 -24.48 4.78 -16.86
C PHE A 300 -24.45 3.37 -17.47
N GLU A 301 -24.88 3.28 -18.72
CA GLU A 301 -25.07 2.05 -19.47
C GLU A 301 -24.87 2.31 -20.96
N HIS A 302 -24.80 1.25 -21.79
CA HIS A 302 -24.93 1.39 -23.25
C HIS A 302 -26.14 0.64 -23.84
N LYS A 303 -26.39 -0.62 -23.43
CA LYS A 303 -27.57 -1.47 -23.77
C LYS A 303 -27.92 -1.64 -25.25
N LEU A 304 -26.98 -1.38 -26.16
CA LEU A 304 -27.27 -1.35 -27.60
C LEU A 304 -26.59 -2.47 -28.41
N GLU A 305 -25.38 -2.91 -28.07
CA GLU A 305 -24.68 -4.04 -28.73
C GLU A 305 -23.89 -4.91 -27.72
N THR A 306 -23.18 -5.93 -28.21
CA THR A 306 -22.39 -6.91 -27.43
C THR A 306 -23.17 -7.59 -26.31
N ASN A 307 -22.57 -7.78 -25.13
CA ASN A 307 -23.23 -8.31 -23.95
C ASN A 307 -23.76 -7.21 -23.01
N GLY A 308 -23.79 -5.96 -23.48
CA GLY A 308 -24.29 -4.78 -22.76
C GLY A 308 -23.38 -4.20 -21.69
N SER A 309 -22.17 -4.77 -21.48
CA SER A 309 -21.25 -4.26 -20.45
C SER A 309 -20.61 -2.94 -20.84
N ILE A 310 -20.42 -2.00 -19.89
CA ILE A 310 -19.76 -0.73 -20.16
C ILE A 310 -18.24 -0.82 -20.15
N HIS A 311 -17.63 -1.75 -19.40
CA HIS A 311 -16.18 -1.96 -19.37
C HIS A 311 -15.80 -3.11 -20.30
N TRP A 312 -15.15 -2.81 -21.43
CA TRP A 312 -14.82 -3.82 -22.45
C TRP A 312 -13.40 -4.37 -22.25
N ASN A 313 -12.43 -3.49 -22.02
CA ASN A 313 -11.02 -3.87 -22.10
C ASN A 313 -10.45 -4.50 -20.82
N PRO A 314 -9.35 -5.28 -20.96
CA PRO A 314 -8.50 -5.52 -22.15
C PRO A 314 -9.15 -6.10 -23.42
N CYS A 315 -8.63 -5.77 -24.61
CA CYS A 315 -9.07 -6.39 -25.87
C CYS A 315 -7.99 -6.52 -26.93
N LEU A 316 -8.27 -7.38 -27.92
CA LEU A 316 -7.38 -7.70 -29.03
C LEU A 316 -8.16 -7.90 -30.34
N TYR A 317 -7.57 -7.46 -31.45
CA TYR A 317 -8.01 -7.80 -32.80
C TYR A 317 -6.83 -8.26 -33.67
N SER A 318 -6.87 -9.53 -34.06
CA SER A 318 -5.93 -10.16 -34.99
C SER A 318 -6.72 -11.09 -35.94
N PRO A 319 -7.05 -10.61 -37.15
CA PRO A 319 -7.69 -11.45 -38.18
C PRO A 319 -6.98 -12.80 -38.37
N PRO A 320 -7.72 -13.88 -38.69
CA PRO A 320 -9.14 -13.90 -39.08
C PRO A 320 -10.12 -13.92 -37.89
N HIS A 321 -9.64 -13.94 -36.65
CA HIS A 321 -10.52 -13.92 -35.48
C HIS A 321 -11.18 -12.55 -35.30
N THR A 322 -12.39 -12.56 -34.73
CA THR A 322 -13.11 -11.33 -34.40
C THR A 322 -12.39 -10.52 -33.34
N TRP A 323 -12.77 -9.25 -33.22
CA TRP A 323 -12.36 -8.43 -32.10
C TRP A 323 -12.93 -9.01 -30.81
N THR A 324 -12.08 -9.30 -29.83
CA THR A 324 -12.51 -9.89 -28.55
C THR A 324 -12.06 -9.07 -27.36
N HIS A 325 -12.89 -9.03 -26.34
CA HIS A 325 -12.73 -8.23 -25.14
C HIS A 325 -12.83 -9.10 -23.90
N THR A 326 -12.33 -8.63 -22.76
CA THR A 326 -12.60 -9.29 -21.47
C THR A 326 -14.09 -9.30 -21.12
N SER A 327 -14.88 -8.35 -21.65
CA SER A 327 -16.33 -8.44 -21.55
C SER A 327 -16.91 -9.69 -22.20
N ASP A 328 -16.26 -10.27 -23.20
CA ASP A 328 -16.74 -11.45 -23.93
C ASP A 328 -16.45 -12.78 -23.21
N TRP A 329 -15.82 -12.74 -22.03
CA TRP A 329 -15.60 -13.95 -21.22
C TRP A 329 -16.92 -14.64 -20.85
N GLU A 330 -16.89 -15.96 -20.86
CA GLU A 330 -17.98 -16.81 -20.36
C GLU A 330 -17.46 -17.66 -19.20
N ASN A 331 -17.85 -17.32 -17.98
CA ASN A 331 -17.48 -18.00 -16.74
C ASN A 331 -15.95 -18.11 -16.49
N PRO A 332 -15.21 -16.99 -16.54
CA PRO A 332 -13.77 -17.01 -16.26
C PRO A 332 -13.49 -17.36 -14.78
N PRO A 333 -12.32 -17.94 -14.46
CA PRO A 333 -11.87 -18.08 -13.08
C PRO A 333 -11.76 -16.72 -12.38
N TYR A 334 -12.12 -16.68 -11.10
CA TYR A 334 -12.00 -15.49 -10.29
C TYR A 334 -11.66 -15.81 -8.84
N THR A 335 -11.08 -14.83 -8.16
CA THR A 335 -10.90 -14.80 -6.70
C THR A 335 -11.60 -13.58 -6.13
N GLU A 336 -12.09 -13.68 -4.90
CA GLU A 336 -12.77 -12.56 -4.23
C GLU A 336 -12.30 -12.40 -2.78
N VAL A 337 -12.26 -11.15 -2.33
CA VAL A 337 -12.07 -10.77 -0.94
C VAL A 337 -13.28 -9.95 -0.54
N SER A 338 -13.94 -10.32 0.56
CA SER A 338 -15.16 -9.67 1.02
C SER A 338 -15.07 -9.36 2.51
N GLY A 339 -15.37 -8.11 2.86
CA GLY A 339 -15.47 -7.67 4.24
C GLY A 339 -16.11 -6.29 4.36
N PRO A 340 -16.18 -5.75 5.58
CA PRO A 340 -16.90 -4.50 5.85
C PRO A 340 -16.21 -3.27 5.25
N LEU A 341 -14.91 -3.33 4.98
CA LEU A 341 -14.18 -2.18 4.45
C LEU A 341 -14.18 -2.17 2.93
N PHE A 342 -13.93 -3.32 2.31
CA PHE A 342 -13.87 -3.42 0.86
C PHE A 342 -14.31 -4.79 0.35
N TYR A 343 -14.78 -4.78 -0.88
CA TYR A 343 -14.95 -5.94 -1.73
C TYR A 343 -13.97 -5.85 -2.90
N SER A 344 -13.25 -6.93 -3.17
CA SER A 344 -12.39 -7.06 -4.34
C SER A 344 -12.74 -8.33 -5.09
N ILE A 345 -12.73 -8.24 -6.42
CA ILE A 345 -12.83 -9.39 -7.31
C ILE A 345 -11.75 -9.27 -8.37
N ARG A 346 -10.96 -10.34 -8.52
CA ARG A 346 -9.96 -10.49 -9.58
C ARG A 346 -10.40 -11.59 -10.52
N ILE A 347 -10.54 -11.24 -11.78
CA ILE A 347 -10.95 -12.13 -12.86
C ILE A 347 -9.75 -12.32 -13.77
N ALA A 348 -9.34 -13.55 -14.03
CA ALA A 348 -8.14 -13.83 -14.82
C ALA A 348 -8.35 -15.02 -15.76
N ALA A 349 -8.23 -14.75 -17.05
CA ALA A 349 -8.36 -15.75 -18.11
C ALA A 349 -7.68 -15.25 -19.40
N PRO A 350 -7.33 -16.13 -20.35
CA PRO A 350 -7.00 -15.70 -21.70
C PRO A 350 -8.19 -15.01 -22.39
N LEU A 351 -7.93 -14.12 -23.35
CA LEU A 351 -8.99 -13.61 -24.23
C LEU A 351 -9.59 -14.75 -25.07
N PRO A 352 -10.91 -14.74 -25.36
CA PRO A 352 -11.52 -15.68 -26.29
C PRO A 352 -10.77 -15.71 -27.63
N PHE A 353 -10.57 -16.90 -28.20
CA PHE A 353 -9.81 -17.14 -29.44
C PHE A 353 -8.30 -16.80 -29.40
N TYR A 354 -7.78 -16.18 -28.34
CA TYR A 354 -6.38 -15.80 -28.19
C TYR A 354 -5.79 -16.35 -26.89
N PRO A 355 -5.56 -17.68 -26.77
CA PRO A 355 -5.01 -18.31 -25.56
C PRO A 355 -3.65 -17.74 -25.12
N GLN A 356 -2.90 -17.16 -26.07
CA GLN A 356 -1.62 -16.48 -25.84
C GLN A 356 -1.74 -15.07 -25.24
N ALA A 357 -2.94 -14.49 -25.18
CA ALA A 357 -3.20 -13.18 -24.59
C ALA A 357 -3.88 -13.36 -23.22
N ARG A 358 -3.07 -13.55 -22.18
CA ARG A 358 -3.56 -13.72 -20.79
C ARG A 358 -3.92 -12.36 -20.23
N CYS A 359 -5.17 -12.21 -19.80
CA CYS A 359 -5.66 -10.96 -19.25
C CYS A 359 -6.17 -11.12 -17.82
N SER A 360 -6.09 -10.04 -17.05
CA SER A 360 -6.78 -9.96 -15.76
C SER A 360 -7.46 -8.61 -15.57
N VAL A 361 -8.59 -8.61 -14.87
CA VAL A 361 -9.31 -7.42 -14.43
C VAL A 361 -9.59 -7.55 -12.93
N THR A 362 -9.14 -6.58 -12.15
CA THR A 362 -9.39 -6.51 -10.71
C THR A 362 -10.16 -5.24 -10.38
N TYR A 363 -11.26 -5.36 -9.65
CA TYR A 363 -12.00 -4.24 -9.10
C TYR A 363 -11.87 -4.18 -7.59
N HIS A 364 -11.69 -2.98 -7.03
CA HIS A 364 -11.86 -2.73 -5.60
C HIS A 364 -12.96 -1.72 -5.37
N PHE A 365 -13.90 -2.09 -4.50
CA PHE A 365 -15.01 -1.26 -4.03
C PHE A 365 -14.84 -1.07 -2.53
N TYR A 366 -14.68 0.18 -2.06
CA TYR A 366 -14.56 0.44 -0.62
C TYR A 366 -15.85 1.06 -0.06
N ALA A 367 -16.08 0.82 1.22
CA ALA A 367 -17.05 1.55 2.02
C ALA A 367 -16.69 3.04 2.06
N GLY A 368 -17.68 3.93 2.04
CA GLY A 368 -17.47 5.36 2.26
C GLY A 368 -16.63 6.12 1.21
N VAL A 369 -16.24 5.51 0.08
CA VAL A 369 -15.50 6.19 -1.00
C VAL A 369 -16.30 6.26 -2.31
N PRO A 370 -16.15 7.30 -3.13
CA PRO A 370 -17.03 7.52 -4.27
C PRO A 370 -16.51 6.96 -5.61
N TYR A 371 -15.43 6.17 -5.60
CA TYR A 371 -14.77 5.66 -6.81
C TYR A 371 -14.52 4.15 -6.72
N ILE A 372 -14.22 3.57 -7.88
CA ILE A 372 -13.88 2.16 -8.05
C ILE A 372 -12.45 2.11 -8.57
N LEU A 373 -11.55 1.40 -7.88
CA LEU A 373 -10.22 1.15 -8.42
C LEU A 373 -10.28 -0.03 -9.38
N VAL A 374 -9.67 0.12 -10.54
CA VAL A 374 -9.60 -0.90 -11.58
C VAL A 374 -8.13 -1.14 -11.92
N GLN A 375 -7.72 -2.40 -11.89
CA GLN A 375 -6.41 -2.83 -12.37
C GLN A 375 -6.61 -3.83 -13.49
N THR A 376 -5.84 -3.67 -14.56
CA THR A 376 -5.89 -4.56 -15.71
C THR A 376 -4.47 -4.96 -16.10
N THR A 377 -4.31 -6.21 -16.53
CA THR A 377 -3.04 -6.71 -17.06
C THR A 377 -3.30 -7.47 -18.35
N ILE A 378 -2.38 -7.33 -19.30
CA ILE A 378 -2.27 -8.15 -20.50
C ILE A 378 -0.86 -8.71 -20.55
N GLU A 379 -0.72 -10.03 -20.66
CA GLU A 379 0.54 -10.73 -20.93
C GLU A 379 0.42 -11.48 -22.25
N ILE A 380 1.39 -11.26 -23.14
CA ILE A 380 1.50 -11.97 -24.42
C ILE A 380 2.51 -13.10 -24.28
N THR A 381 2.04 -14.34 -24.25
CA THR A 381 2.90 -15.51 -23.98
C THR A 381 3.55 -16.10 -25.23
N GLU A 382 3.12 -15.68 -26.42
CA GLU A 382 3.67 -16.10 -27.72
C GLU A 382 3.71 -14.92 -28.70
N ASN A 383 4.67 -14.92 -29.62
CA ASN A 383 4.74 -13.90 -30.67
C ASN A 383 3.45 -13.94 -31.50
N MET A 384 2.86 -12.77 -31.74
CA MET A 384 1.67 -12.66 -32.59
C MET A 384 1.69 -11.35 -33.39
N PHE A 385 0.80 -11.25 -34.36
CA PHE A 385 0.55 -9.99 -35.06
C PHE A 385 -0.86 -9.50 -34.75
N VAL A 386 -1.05 -8.19 -34.60
CA VAL A 386 -2.36 -7.59 -34.28
C VAL A 386 -2.62 -6.37 -35.16
N GLN A 387 -3.89 -6.06 -35.37
CA GLN A 387 -4.31 -4.72 -35.82
C GLN A 387 -4.68 -3.82 -34.63
N ALA A 388 -5.11 -4.44 -33.52
CA ALA A 388 -5.38 -3.73 -32.28
C ALA A 388 -5.02 -4.57 -31.05
N LEU A 389 -4.29 -3.95 -30.14
CA LEU A 389 -4.18 -4.32 -28.74
C LEU A 389 -4.54 -3.07 -27.95
N ARG A 390 -5.62 -3.13 -27.17
CA ARG A 390 -6.13 -1.96 -26.43
C ARG A 390 -6.39 -2.27 -24.97
N ASN A 391 -6.33 -1.22 -24.16
CA ASN A 391 -6.71 -1.24 -22.76
C ASN A 391 -7.61 -0.03 -22.39
N GLY A 392 -8.04 0.05 -21.13
CA GLY A 392 -8.66 1.25 -20.54
C GLY A 392 -9.92 1.76 -21.26
N GLU A 393 -10.75 0.86 -21.80
CA GLU A 393 -11.93 1.20 -22.60
C GLU A 393 -13.22 1.13 -21.81
N ILE A 394 -13.99 2.22 -21.89
CA ILE A 394 -15.33 2.29 -21.32
C ILE A 394 -16.31 2.93 -22.30
N VAL A 395 -17.53 2.42 -22.31
CA VAL A 395 -18.54 2.67 -23.34
C VAL A 395 -19.86 3.13 -22.73
N PHE A 396 -20.46 4.18 -23.29
CA PHE A 396 -21.71 4.77 -22.80
C PHE A 396 -22.69 5.08 -23.93
N ASN A 397 -23.98 4.94 -23.61
CA ASN A 397 -25.08 5.38 -24.46
C ASN A 397 -25.00 6.90 -24.66
N LYS A 398 -25.23 7.37 -25.90
CA LYS A 398 -25.23 8.80 -26.23
C LYS A 398 -26.26 9.64 -25.46
N LYS A 399 -27.26 9.00 -24.85
CA LYS A 399 -28.28 9.67 -24.02
C LYS A 399 -27.77 10.04 -22.62
N VAL A 400 -26.66 9.44 -22.17
CA VAL A 400 -26.12 9.67 -20.83
C VAL A 400 -25.38 11.01 -20.81
N PHE A 401 -24.39 11.16 -21.69
CA PHE A 401 -23.46 12.29 -21.71
C PHE A 401 -23.61 13.13 -22.99
N LYS A 402 -23.30 14.43 -22.89
CA LYS A 402 -23.30 15.37 -24.03
C LYS A 402 -21.91 15.89 -24.35
N ASN A 403 -21.03 15.87 -23.37
CA ASN A 403 -19.71 16.45 -23.45
C ASN A 403 -18.66 15.47 -22.93
N ALA A 404 -17.42 15.68 -23.37
CA ALA A 404 -16.25 15.13 -22.72
C ALA A 404 -15.31 16.28 -22.36
N GLY A 405 -14.47 16.10 -21.37
CA GLY A 405 -13.30 16.94 -21.19
C GLY A 405 -12.13 16.16 -20.63
N TYR A 406 -10.95 16.73 -20.78
CA TYR A 406 -9.70 16.06 -20.45
C TYR A 406 -8.68 17.05 -19.93
N LYS A 407 -7.79 16.55 -19.07
CA LYS A 407 -6.65 17.30 -18.57
C LYS A 407 -5.50 17.23 -19.57
N THR A 408 -4.99 18.38 -19.98
CA THR A 408 -3.75 18.45 -20.75
C THR A 408 -2.54 18.38 -19.81
N MET A 409 -1.38 18.03 -20.36
CA MET A 409 -0.14 17.89 -19.57
C MET A 409 0.36 19.22 -18.97
N ASP A 410 -0.03 20.35 -19.56
CA ASP A 410 0.26 21.70 -19.04
C ASP A 410 -0.74 22.15 -17.95
N GLY A 411 -1.69 21.28 -17.58
CA GLY A 411 -2.64 21.52 -16.50
C GLY A 411 -3.96 22.18 -16.91
N ARG A 412 -4.16 22.52 -18.19
CA ARG A 412 -5.44 23.05 -18.68
C ARG A 412 -6.50 21.96 -18.80
N VAL A 413 -7.77 22.36 -18.80
CA VAL A 413 -8.90 21.48 -19.06
C VAL A 413 -9.52 21.88 -20.37
N GLU A 414 -9.54 20.94 -21.32
CA GLU A 414 -10.15 21.12 -22.63
C GLU A 414 -11.52 20.42 -22.66
N VAL A 415 -12.46 21.00 -23.39
CA VAL A 415 -13.86 20.55 -23.45
C VAL A 415 -14.26 20.25 -24.89
N ILE A 416 -15.03 19.17 -25.04
CA ILE A 416 -15.53 18.68 -26.31
C ILE A 416 -17.05 18.60 -26.24
N ASP A 417 -17.73 19.20 -27.22
CA ASP A 417 -19.13 18.92 -27.52
C ASP A 417 -19.20 17.65 -28.38
N LEU A 418 -19.67 16.55 -27.78
CA LEU A 418 -19.71 15.26 -28.46
C LEU A 418 -20.73 15.26 -29.59
N GLN A 419 -21.78 16.08 -29.54
CA GLN A 419 -22.81 16.15 -30.58
C GLN A 419 -22.30 16.82 -31.85
N ARG A 420 -21.25 17.65 -31.74
CA ARG A 420 -20.63 18.39 -32.85
C ARG A 420 -19.23 17.87 -33.20
N SER A 421 -18.90 16.67 -32.72
CA SER A 421 -17.61 16.03 -32.94
C SER A 421 -17.58 15.19 -34.22
N ARG A 422 -16.37 14.77 -34.63
CA ARG A 422 -16.19 13.81 -35.73
C ARG A 422 -16.86 12.49 -35.39
N MET A 423 -17.44 11.83 -36.39
CA MET A 423 -18.07 10.52 -36.26
C MET A 423 -17.11 9.42 -36.69
N HIS A 424 -17.29 8.22 -36.12
CA HIS A 424 -16.61 7.01 -36.59
C HIS A 424 -16.69 6.87 -38.12
N PRO A 425 -15.59 6.55 -38.83
CA PRO A 425 -14.34 5.97 -38.32
C PRO A 425 -13.33 6.96 -37.73
N ASP A 426 -13.54 8.27 -37.89
CA ASP A 426 -12.61 9.26 -37.36
C ASP A 426 -12.72 9.36 -35.84
N HIS A 427 -11.57 9.42 -35.15
CA HIS A 427 -11.54 9.75 -33.73
C HIS A 427 -12.04 11.18 -33.50
N VAL A 428 -12.77 11.38 -32.40
CA VAL A 428 -13.11 12.73 -31.93
C VAL A 428 -11.83 13.50 -31.62
N ILE A 429 -10.92 12.83 -30.91
CA ILE A 429 -9.58 13.31 -30.60
C ILE A 429 -8.68 12.11 -30.25
N ALA A 430 -7.40 12.24 -30.58
CA ALA A 430 -6.32 11.40 -30.04
C ALA A 430 -5.50 12.23 -29.05
N LEU A 431 -5.27 11.66 -27.87
CA LEU A 431 -4.62 12.27 -26.72
C LEU A 431 -3.35 11.49 -26.39
N ARG A 432 -2.42 12.14 -25.69
CA ARG A 432 -1.22 11.44 -25.23
C ARG A 432 -1.57 10.24 -24.34
N PRO A 433 -0.76 9.17 -24.36
CA PRO A 433 -1.01 8.02 -23.51
C PRO A 433 -0.90 8.35 -22.01
N ASP A 434 -0.16 9.37 -21.61
CA ASP A 434 -0.04 9.82 -20.22
C ASP A 434 -1.08 10.88 -19.81
N THR A 435 -2.16 11.05 -20.58
CA THR A 435 -3.27 11.95 -20.23
C THR A 435 -3.77 11.64 -18.81
N PRO A 436 -3.83 12.62 -17.88
CA PRO A 436 -4.18 12.36 -16.48
C PRO A 436 -5.58 11.80 -16.29
N TRP A 437 -6.58 12.39 -16.96
CA TRP A 437 -7.95 11.91 -16.90
C TRP A 437 -8.77 12.38 -18.09
N VAL A 438 -9.81 11.61 -18.38
CA VAL A 438 -10.89 11.95 -19.33
C VAL A 438 -12.22 11.80 -18.60
N THR A 439 -13.09 12.80 -18.71
CA THR A 439 -14.41 12.82 -18.07
C THR A 439 -15.50 12.96 -19.11
N PHE A 440 -16.42 12.01 -19.16
CA PHE A 440 -17.71 12.19 -19.84
C PHE A 440 -18.69 12.87 -18.89
N TYR A 441 -19.42 13.88 -19.35
CA TYR A 441 -20.36 14.59 -18.48
C TYR A 441 -21.57 15.15 -19.21
N ASN A 442 -22.56 15.51 -18.41
CA ASN A 442 -23.76 16.18 -18.85
C ASN A 442 -24.01 17.39 -17.94
N GLN A 443 -23.67 18.57 -18.43
CA GLN A 443 -23.78 19.83 -17.68
C GLN A 443 -25.23 20.10 -17.22
N ASP A 444 -26.22 19.79 -18.06
CA ASP A 444 -27.63 20.01 -17.75
C ASP A 444 -28.14 19.10 -16.63
N LYS A 445 -27.56 17.91 -16.50
CA LYS A 445 -27.91 16.95 -15.44
C LYS A 445 -27.02 17.09 -14.20
N GLY A 446 -25.87 17.78 -14.31
CA GLY A 446 -24.89 17.87 -13.22
C GLY A 446 -24.29 16.52 -12.86
N VAL A 447 -24.02 15.67 -13.86
CA VAL A 447 -23.52 14.30 -13.65
C VAL A 447 -22.34 14.00 -14.58
N ALA A 448 -21.37 13.26 -14.06
CA ALA A 448 -20.12 12.93 -14.73
C ALA A 448 -19.66 11.49 -14.43
N PHE A 449 -18.87 10.97 -15.36
CA PHE A 449 -18.04 9.79 -15.18
C PHE A 449 -16.60 10.16 -15.57
N ALA A 450 -15.67 10.10 -14.63
CA ALA A 450 -14.25 10.30 -14.91
C ALA A 450 -13.50 8.96 -14.92
N ASN A 451 -12.66 8.79 -15.95
CA ASN A 451 -11.62 7.77 -15.98
C ASN A 451 -10.29 8.44 -15.61
N LEU A 452 -9.75 8.10 -14.43
CA LEU A 452 -8.52 8.67 -13.89
C LEU A 452 -7.37 7.71 -14.12
N TYR A 453 -6.38 8.09 -14.94
CA TYR A 453 -5.27 7.23 -15.34
C TYR A 453 -4.14 7.28 -14.30
N LEU A 454 -4.17 6.36 -13.34
CA LEU A 454 -3.26 6.39 -12.20
C LEU A 454 -1.90 5.83 -12.55
N ASP A 455 -1.80 4.66 -13.18
CA ASP A 455 -0.52 4.06 -13.55
C ASP A 455 -0.61 3.29 -14.87
N LEU A 456 0.48 3.31 -15.63
CA LEU A 456 0.67 2.48 -16.82
C LEU A 456 2.11 1.97 -16.80
N ALA A 457 2.27 0.65 -16.79
CA ALA A 457 3.56 -0.02 -16.94
C ALA A 457 3.53 -0.90 -18.18
N MET A 458 4.56 -0.79 -19.00
CA MET A 458 4.72 -1.56 -20.23
C MET A 458 6.13 -2.14 -20.21
N THR A 459 6.25 -3.45 -20.09
CA THR A 459 7.55 -4.13 -19.95
C THR A 459 7.57 -5.44 -20.74
N ASN A 460 8.72 -6.07 -20.88
CA ASN A 460 8.82 -7.42 -21.39
C ASN A 460 9.52 -8.32 -20.36
N VAL A 461 8.87 -9.43 -19.97
CA VAL A 461 9.43 -10.37 -18.99
C VAL A 461 10.68 -11.10 -19.51
N GLU A 462 10.88 -11.14 -20.83
CA GLU A 462 12.10 -11.65 -21.47
C GLU A 462 13.19 -10.56 -21.61
N GLY A 463 12.93 -9.34 -21.11
CA GLY A 463 13.86 -8.21 -21.10
C GLY A 463 13.49 -7.10 -22.08
N GLY A 464 13.72 -5.85 -21.65
CA GLY A 464 13.43 -4.64 -22.41
C GLY A 464 11.97 -4.20 -22.38
N GLU A 465 11.60 -3.31 -23.30
CA GLU A 465 10.26 -2.72 -23.38
C GLU A 465 9.24 -3.66 -24.04
N ALA A 466 7.96 -3.54 -23.66
CA ALA A 466 6.85 -4.16 -24.38
C ALA A 466 6.80 -3.68 -25.85
N SER A 467 6.15 -4.45 -26.71
CA SER A 467 5.88 -3.97 -28.07
C SER A 467 4.88 -2.81 -28.04
N THR A 468 5.21 -1.67 -28.62
CA THR A 468 4.28 -0.53 -28.69
C THR A 468 4.33 0.04 -30.09
N GLU A 469 3.17 0.42 -30.63
CA GLU A 469 3.08 1.13 -31.90
C GLU A 469 1.84 2.02 -31.83
N GLN A 470 2.10 3.33 -31.88
CA GLN A 470 1.10 4.40 -31.71
C GLN A 470 0.28 4.29 -30.41
N PRO A 471 0.92 4.34 -29.22
CA PRO A 471 0.18 4.41 -27.99
C PRO A 471 -0.49 5.78 -27.83
N PHE A 472 -1.82 5.81 -27.72
CA PHE A 472 -2.61 7.02 -27.45
C PHE A 472 -3.92 6.66 -26.75
N VAL A 473 -4.48 7.61 -26.01
CA VAL A 473 -5.88 7.56 -25.58
C VAL A 473 -6.71 8.23 -26.67
N TYR A 474 -7.88 7.71 -27.00
CA TYR A 474 -8.80 8.41 -27.91
C TYR A 474 -10.21 8.40 -27.37
N ILE A 475 -10.98 9.40 -27.81
CA ILE A 475 -12.42 9.47 -27.62
C ILE A 475 -13.05 9.20 -28.98
N GLN A 476 -14.09 8.38 -28.98
CA GLN A 476 -14.85 8.03 -30.16
C GLN A 476 -16.32 8.41 -30.00
N ASN A 477 -16.87 8.94 -31.10
CA ASN A 477 -18.29 9.12 -31.30
C ASN A 477 -18.74 8.16 -32.41
N GLY A 478 -19.15 6.96 -32.01
CA GLY A 478 -19.62 5.89 -32.89
C GLY A 478 -21.11 5.64 -32.67
N PRO A 479 -21.58 4.39 -32.61
CA PRO A 479 -22.89 4.07 -32.05
C PRO A 479 -23.01 4.49 -30.57
N TRP A 480 -21.89 4.51 -29.85
CA TRP A 480 -21.72 4.94 -28.46
C TRP A 480 -20.75 6.13 -28.37
N TYR A 481 -20.69 6.73 -27.19
CA TYR A 481 -19.48 7.43 -26.77
C TYR A 481 -18.59 6.45 -26.03
N TYR A 482 -17.34 6.37 -26.43
CA TYR A 482 -16.37 5.58 -25.69
C TYR A 482 -15.00 6.24 -25.70
N LEU A 483 -14.18 5.85 -24.75
CA LEU A 483 -12.75 6.10 -24.75
C LEU A 483 -12.03 4.77 -24.77
N ALA A 484 -10.80 4.74 -25.27
CA ALA A 484 -9.92 3.57 -25.19
C ALA A 484 -8.46 4.01 -25.29
N ARG A 485 -7.55 3.14 -24.85
CA ARG A 485 -6.11 3.29 -25.02
C ARG A 485 -5.60 2.28 -26.05
N GLY A 486 -5.06 2.77 -27.16
CA GLY A 486 -4.24 1.95 -28.06
C GLY A 486 -2.88 1.65 -27.42
N LEU A 487 -2.42 0.41 -27.52
CA LEU A 487 -1.07 -0.02 -27.12
C LEU A 487 -0.25 -0.41 -28.35
N VAL A 488 -0.85 -1.23 -29.21
CA VAL A 488 -0.37 -1.58 -30.55
C VAL A 488 -1.58 -1.44 -31.47
N TYR A 489 -1.70 -0.33 -32.19
CA TYR A 489 -2.99 0.02 -32.81
C TYR A 489 -2.83 0.66 -34.19
N SER A 490 -2.83 -0.17 -35.24
CA SER A 490 -2.87 0.28 -36.64
C SER A 490 -4.30 0.56 -37.12
N PHE A 491 -5.30 -0.14 -36.58
CA PHE A 491 -6.68 -0.09 -37.06
C PHE A 491 -7.32 1.31 -36.94
N GLY A 492 -6.96 2.10 -35.93
CA GLY A 492 -7.45 3.49 -35.77
C GLY A 492 -6.67 4.55 -36.55
N THR A 493 -5.80 4.15 -37.47
CA THR A 493 -4.84 5.04 -38.16
C THR A 493 -5.18 5.16 -39.64
N ASN A 494 -4.42 5.93 -40.41
CA ASN A 494 -4.58 5.94 -41.88
C ASN A 494 -4.11 4.63 -42.54
N ASN A 495 -3.37 3.77 -41.83
CA ASN A 495 -2.79 2.52 -42.32
C ASN A 495 -3.43 1.30 -41.65
N GLN A 496 -4.77 1.22 -41.69
CA GLN A 496 -5.61 0.28 -40.92
C GLN A 496 -5.33 -1.20 -41.21
N THR A 497 -4.78 -1.51 -42.39
CA THR A 497 -4.51 -2.87 -42.83
C THR A 497 -3.19 -3.44 -42.30
N ARG A 498 -2.34 -2.62 -41.65
CA ARG A 498 -1.05 -3.08 -41.12
C ARG A 498 -1.25 -4.08 -39.99
N MET A 499 -0.63 -5.26 -40.14
CA MET A 499 -0.43 -6.20 -39.05
C MET A 499 0.87 -5.83 -38.31
N LEU A 500 0.79 -5.66 -37.00
CA LEU A 500 1.89 -5.20 -36.15
C LEU A 500 2.36 -6.32 -35.23
N PRO A 501 3.67 -6.62 -35.14
CA PRO A 501 4.16 -7.69 -34.28
C PRO A 501 4.04 -7.28 -32.80
N VAL A 502 3.62 -8.24 -31.97
CA VAL A 502 3.66 -8.17 -30.52
C VAL A 502 4.53 -9.32 -30.03
N ARG A 503 5.67 -8.98 -29.44
CA ARG A 503 6.65 -9.95 -28.96
C ARG A 503 6.13 -10.68 -27.73
N ARG A 504 6.45 -11.97 -27.65
CA ARG A 504 6.36 -12.78 -26.44
C ARG A 504 6.98 -12.04 -25.26
N GLY A 505 6.37 -12.23 -24.10
CA GLY A 505 6.75 -11.61 -22.85
C GLY A 505 6.30 -10.17 -22.68
N SER A 506 5.70 -9.53 -23.70
CA SER A 506 5.14 -8.18 -23.55
C SER A 506 4.03 -8.18 -22.51
N VAL A 507 4.17 -7.33 -21.49
CA VAL A 507 3.22 -7.12 -20.39
C VAL A 507 2.80 -5.66 -20.36
N TYR A 508 1.48 -5.43 -20.27
CA TYR A 508 0.87 -4.12 -20.13
C TYR A 508 0.00 -4.15 -18.87
N SER A 509 0.34 -3.33 -17.89
CA SER A 509 -0.40 -3.19 -16.63
C SER A 509 -0.92 -1.77 -16.50
N GLU A 510 -2.21 -1.62 -16.23
CA GLU A 510 -2.85 -0.31 -16.07
C GLU A 510 -3.68 -0.27 -14.78
N ARG A 511 -3.50 0.79 -13.99
CA ARG A 511 -4.34 1.12 -12.83
C ARG A 511 -5.10 2.41 -13.11
N VAL A 512 -6.42 2.35 -13.02
CA VAL A 512 -7.30 3.51 -13.17
C VAL A 512 -8.31 3.61 -12.02
N ALA A 513 -8.91 4.77 -11.85
CA ALA A 513 -10.11 4.92 -11.04
C ALA A 513 -11.30 5.31 -11.91
N PHE A 514 -12.39 4.54 -11.77
CA PHE A 514 -13.70 4.90 -12.33
C PHE A 514 -14.46 5.70 -11.28
N TYR A 515 -14.76 6.94 -11.62
CA TYR A 515 -15.38 7.88 -10.70
C TYR A 515 -16.73 8.36 -11.23
N PRO A 516 -17.84 7.72 -10.82
CA PRO A 516 -19.19 8.21 -11.06
C PRO A 516 -19.57 9.28 -10.02
N PHE A 517 -19.94 10.49 -10.45
CA PHE A 517 -20.30 11.54 -9.49
C PHE A 517 -21.28 12.58 -10.05
N SER A 518 -22.00 13.20 -9.12
CA SER A 518 -22.77 14.42 -9.37
C SER A 518 -21.97 15.65 -9.00
N PHE A 519 -22.21 16.76 -9.70
CA PHE A 519 -21.58 18.04 -9.44
C PHE A 519 -22.58 19.19 -9.55
N LYS A 520 -22.30 20.28 -8.83
CA LYS A 520 -23.09 21.50 -8.94
C LYS A 520 -22.76 22.21 -10.25
N LYS A 521 -23.79 22.59 -11.01
CA LYS A 521 -23.63 23.09 -12.39
C LYS A 521 -22.78 24.35 -12.47
N ASP A 522 -22.88 25.23 -11.48
CA ASP A 522 -22.10 26.46 -11.36
C ASP A 522 -20.62 26.20 -11.01
N GLN A 523 -20.30 25.06 -10.39
CA GLN A 523 -18.95 24.67 -10.02
C GLN A 523 -18.25 23.82 -11.09
N GLY A 524 -19.01 23.15 -11.95
CA GLY A 524 -18.48 22.20 -12.93
C GLY A 524 -17.91 20.93 -12.29
N TYR A 525 -17.26 20.09 -13.10
CA TYR A 525 -16.79 18.77 -12.69
C TYR A 525 -15.27 18.70 -12.46
N SER A 526 -14.49 19.59 -13.09
CA SER A 526 -13.04 19.41 -13.27
C SER A 526 -12.27 19.43 -11.95
N ALA A 527 -12.63 20.32 -11.02
CA ALA A 527 -11.96 20.41 -9.72
C ALA A 527 -12.12 19.12 -8.90
N GLN A 528 -13.28 18.45 -8.98
CA GLN A 528 -13.50 17.17 -8.30
C GLN A 528 -12.66 16.05 -8.93
N ALA A 529 -12.60 15.99 -10.27
CA ALA A 529 -11.76 15.03 -10.99
C ALA A 529 -10.26 15.25 -10.71
N ASP A 530 -9.79 16.49 -10.74
CA ASP A 530 -8.40 16.87 -10.42
C ASP A 530 -8.05 16.52 -8.97
N SER A 531 -8.91 16.85 -8.02
CA SER A 531 -8.69 16.56 -6.60
C SER A 531 -8.56 15.06 -6.35
N LEU A 532 -9.47 14.26 -6.92
CA LEU A 532 -9.41 12.80 -6.74
C LEU A 532 -8.23 12.18 -7.48
N PHE A 533 -7.93 12.64 -8.70
CA PHE A 533 -6.76 12.19 -9.46
C PHE A 533 -5.47 12.40 -8.65
N ASN A 534 -5.25 13.62 -8.14
CA ASN A 534 -4.07 13.93 -7.33
C ASN A 534 -4.02 13.08 -6.05
N MET A 535 -5.17 12.88 -5.38
CA MET A 535 -5.28 12.05 -4.18
C MET A 535 -5.06 10.55 -4.42
N LEU A 536 -5.10 10.05 -5.66
CA LEU A 536 -4.87 8.63 -5.97
C LEU A 536 -3.57 8.37 -6.74
N LYS A 537 -3.12 9.35 -7.53
CA LYS A 537 -1.94 9.23 -8.40
C LYS A 537 -0.65 9.08 -7.62
N TYR A 538 -0.52 9.81 -6.50
CA TYR A 538 0.69 9.82 -5.70
C TYR A 538 0.53 8.89 -4.48
N PRO A 539 1.34 7.83 -4.33
CA PRO A 539 1.20 6.90 -3.22
C PRO A 539 1.57 7.55 -1.88
N LEU A 540 1.02 7.00 -0.79
CA LEU A 540 1.51 7.26 0.57
C LEU A 540 2.80 6.45 0.80
N SER A 541 3.72 7.02 1.57
CA SER A 541 4.87 6.28 2.10
C SER A 541 4.40 5.44 3.27
N ILE A 542 4.70 4.14 3.28
CA ILE A 542 4.32 3.21 4.35
C ILE A 542 5.58 2.46 4.78
N MET A 543 5.92 2.57 6.07
CA MET A 543 7.04 1.87 6.68
C MET A 543 6.55 1.06 7.89
N GLU A 544 6.94 -0.21 7.94
CA GLU A 544 6.69 -1.07 9.08
C GLU A 544 7.81 -0.92 10.12
N SER A 545 7.43 -0.91 11.40
CA SER A 545 8.34 -1.02 12.53
C SER A 545 7.80 -2.04 13.53
N ILE A 546 8.48 -3.17 13.60
CA ILE A 546 8.15 -4.29 14.48
C ILE A 546 9.22 -4.44 15.57
N GLU A 547 8.84 -5.02 16.71
CA GLU A 547 9.81 -5.30 17.77
C GLU A 547 10.75 -6.42 17.37
N THR A 548 11.98 -6.37 17.88
CA THR A 548 12.88 -7.51 17.77
C THR A 548 12.43 -8.60 18.75
N TYR A 549 11.88 -9.70 18.22
CA TYR A 549 11.45 -10.85 19.02
C TYR A 549 12.58 -11.47 19.84
N ALA A 550 12.24 -12.01 21.01
CA ALA A 550 13.19 -12.70 21.88
C ALA A 550 13.78 -13.97 21.25
N GLU A 551 13.03 -14.61 20.36
CA GLU A 551 13.42 -15.78 19.58
C GLU A 551 14.38 -15.44 18.43
N SER A 552 14.49 -14.16 18.06
CA SER A 552 15.45 -13.74 17.05
C SER A 552 16.87 -13.81 17.61
N PRO A 553 17.85 -14.36 16.86
CA PRO A 553 19.22 -14.46 17.34
C PRO A 553 19.84 -13.08 17.61
N GLU A 554 20.78 -13.04 18.55
CA GLU A 554 21.58 -11.85 18.82
C GLU A 554 22.62 -11.63 17.71
N GLY A 555 22.64 -10.43 17.13
CA GLY A 555 23.57 -10.07 16.07
C GLY A 555 23.12 -10.47 14.66
N TRP A 556 24.05 -10.38 13.71
CA TRP A 556 23.82 -10.66 12.29
C TRP A 556 23.92 -12.16 12.02
N VAL A 557 22.89 -12.72 11.39
CA VAL A 557 22.93 -14.07 10.84
C VAL A 557 23.41 -13.99 9.40
N THR A 558 24.57 -14.59 9.10
CA THR A 558 25.11 -14.58 7.74
C THR A 558 24.16 -15.30 6.78
N PRO A 559 23.70 -14.67 5.69
CA PRO A 559 22.82 -15.31 4.72
C PRO A 559 23.51 -16.50 4.05
N ILE A 560 22.72 -17.49 3.64
CA ILE A 560 23.20 -18.57 2.77
C ILE A 560 23.26 -17.97 1.37
N LEU A 561 24.45 -17.57 0.92
CA LEU A 561 24.63 -16.88 -0.36
C LEU A 561 24.69 -17.84 -1.56
N THR A 562 25.09 -19.08 -1.31
CA THR A 562 25.28 -20.11 -2.34
C THR A 562 24.72 -21.42 -1.82
N GLU A 563 23.85 -22.05 -2.60
CA GLU A 563 23.70 -23.50 -2.51
C GLU A 563 25.04 -24.14 -2.91
N PRO A 564 25.42 -25.32 -2.40
CA PRO A 564 26.58 -26.03 -2.92
C PRO A 564 26.29 -26.53 -4.35
N PHE A 565 26.42 -25.64 -5.32
CA PHE A 565 26.61 -25.96 -6.74
C PHE A 565 28.05 -25.58 -7.11
N GLU A 566 28.64 -26.31 -8.06
CA GLU A 566 29.94 -25.90 -8.60
C GLU A 566 29.74 -24.53 -9.27
N GLU A 567 30.08 -23.46 -8.54
CA GLU A 567 30.28 -22.16 -9.15
C GLU A 567 31.39 -22.35 -10.19
N GLY A 568 31.00 -22.46 -11.46
CA GLY A 568 31.87 -22.60 -12.62
C GLY A 568 32.78 -21.39 -12.88
N VAL A 569 33.19 -20.69 -11.82
CA VAL A 569 34.26 -19.72 -11.86
C VAL A 569 35.56 -20.50 -11.86
N GLU A 570 36.18 -20.55 -13.02
CA GLU A 570 37.53 -21.10 -13.18
C GLU A 570 38.45 -20.44 -12.13
N ARG A 571 38.95 -21.24 -11.17
CA ARG A 571 39.80 -20.84 -10.03
C ARG A 571 39.11 -20.17 -8.83
N ALA A 572 37.79 -20.26 -8.68
CA ALA A 572 37.18 -19.97 -7.38
C ALA A 572 37.70 -20.96 -6.33
N ILE A 573 38.22 -20.43 -5.22
CA ILE A 573 38.60 -21.22 -4.05
C ILE A 573 37.29 -21.55 -3.34
N GLY A 574 36.57 -22.54 -3.86
CA GLY A 574 35.33 -23.03 -3.27
C GLY A 574 35.52 -23.31 -1.77
N GLY A 575 34.55 -22.88 -0.97
CA GLY A 575 34.52 -23.11 0.47
C GLY A 575 34.86 -24.57 0.78
N LYS A 576 35.78 -24.78 1.73
CA LYS A 576 36.31 -26.10 2.08
C LYS A 576 35.15 -27.10 2.20
N LYS A 577 35.23 -28.21 1.44
CA LYS A 577 34.39 -29.38 1.68
C LYS A 577 34.45 -29.74 3.16
N LYS A 578 33.31 -29.74 3.86
CA LYS A 578 33.20 -30.31 5.20
C LYS A 578 33.64 -31.78 5.11
N LYS A 579 34.54 -32.18 6.01
CA LYS A 579 35.00 -33.56 6.16
C LYS A 579 33.95 -34.42 6.84
#